data_AF-A0A955GS61-F1
#
_entry.id   AF-A0A955GS61-F1
#
_cell.length_a   1.000
_cell.length_b   1.000
_cell.length_c   1.000
_cell.angle_alpha   90.00
_cell.angle_beta   90.00
_cell.angle_gamma   90.00
#
_symmetry.space_group_name_H-M   'P 1'
#
loop_
_entity.id
_entity.type
_entity.pdbx_description
1 polymer ?
#
loop_
_entity_poly.entity_id
_entity_poly.type
_entity_poly.pdbx_seq_one_letter_code
_entity_poly.pdbx_strand_id
1 'polypeptide(L)'
;MKRFFIELISLSTPRGRLSLWALVTLILYIVPYQLISHLSLWQKIGLENAPSIGLTRAYWLLIRGDFSAAWSRNKLIYLVVMVGGIILIIDLYKLYKSASRSKNSNYK
;
A
#
# COMPACT_ATOMS: atom_id res chain seq x y z
N MET A 1 -21.54 2.07 9.95
CA MET A 1 -20.87 1.80 8.65
C MET A 1 -20.29 3.04 7.97
N LYS A 2 -21.05 4.12 7.70
CA LYS A 2 -20.52 5.31 6.99
C LYS A 2 -19.24 5.93 7.61
N ARG A 3 -19.14 6.03 8.95
CA ARG A 3 -17.92 6.52 9.63
C ARG A 3 -16.69 5.65 9.40
N PHE A 4 -16.86 4.32 9.33
CA PHE A 4 -15.77 3.37 9.12
C PHE A 4 -15.19 3.49 7.71
N PHE A 5 -16.02 3.67 6.69
CA PHE A 5 -15.56 3.94 5.31
C PHE A 5 -14.84 5.28 5.19
N ILE A 6 -15.32 6.32 5.88
CA ILE A 6 -14.65 7.62 5.92
C ILE A 6 -13.31 7.51 6.65
N GLU A 7 -13.20 6.74 7.74
CA GLU A 7 -11.92 6.47 8.41
C GLU A 7 -10.97 5.61 7.57
N LEU A 8 -11.50 4.67 6.78
CA LEU A 8 -10.71 3.82 5.87
C LEU A 8 -10.12 4.64 4.72
N ILE A 9 -10.89 5.59 4.18
CA ILE A 9 -10.47 6.49 3.10
C ILE A 9 -9.66 7.68 3.67
N SER A 10 -9.86 8.02 4.94
CA SER A 10 -9.08 9.04 5.62
C SER A 10 -7.67 8.52 5.90
N LEU A 11 -6.75 8.80 4.98
CA LEU A 11 -5.29 8.68 5.18
C LEU A 11 -4.77 9.50 6.38
N SER A 12 -5.63 10.23 7.09
CA SER A 12 -5.29 11.05 8.25
C SER A 12 -5.10 10.23 9.52
N THR A 13 -5.70 9.03 9.64
CA THR A 13 -5.59 8.21 10.86
C THR A 13 -4.55 7.07 10.70
N PRO A 14 -3.70 6.79 11.71
CA PRO A 14 -2.74 5.68 11.67
C PRO A 14 -3.40 4.32 11.44
N ARG A 15 -4.56 4.06 12.07
CA ARG A 15 -5.33 2.81 11.90
C ARG A 15 -5.91 2.68 10.50
N GLY A 16 -6.42 3.78 9.93
CA GLY A 16 -6.95 3.82 8.58
C GLY A 16 -5.87 3.51 7.54
N ARG A 17 -4.70 4.16 7.64
CA ARG A 17 -3.56 3.91 6.73
C ARG A 17 -3.08 2.46 6.76
N LEU A 18 -2.92 1.88 7.95
CA LEU A 18 -2.52 0.47 8.09
C LEU A 18 -3.57 -0.49 7.51
N SER A 19 -4.85 -0.27 7.84
CA SER A 19 -5.95 -1.11 7.35
C SER A 19 -6.09 -1.02 5.83
N LEU A 20 -6.01 0.19 5.27
CA LEU A 20 -6.09 0.40 3.82
C LEU A 20 -4.88 -0.20 3.10
N TRP A 21 -3.67 -0.01 3.63
CA TRP A 21 -2.48 -0.62 3.03
C TRP A 21 -2.57 -2.15 3.04
N ALA A 22 -2.98 -2.75 4.17
CA ALA A 22 -3.16 -4.19 4.26
C ALA A 22 -4.23 -4.69 3.29
N LEU A 23 -5.36 -3.98 3.18
CA LEU A 23 -6.45 -4.33 2.27
C LEU A 23 -6.00 -4.26 0.80
N VAL A 24 -5.34 -3.18 0.40
CA VAL A 24 -4.82 -3.01 -0.97
C VAL A 24 -3.78 -4.08 -1.28
N THR A 25 -2.86 -4.36 -0.35
CA THR A 25 -1.85 -5.41 -0.50
C THR A 25 -2.50 -6.78 -0.68
N LEU A 26 -3.52 -7.10 0.13
CA LEU A 26 -4.26 -8.36 0.04
C LEU A 26 -5.00 -8.49 -1.28
N ILE A 27 -5.72 -7.45 -1.71
CA ILE A 27 -6.43 -7.44 -2.99
C ILE A 27 -5.42 -7.65 -4.13
N LEU A 28 -4.31 -6.91 -4.14
CA LEU A 28 -3.30 -7.06 -5.19
C LEU A 28 -2.62 -8.43 -5.16
N TYR A 29 -2.43 -9.03 -3.99
CA TYR A 29 -1.88 -10.37 -3.89
C TYR A 29 -2.78 -11.43 -4.54
N ILE A 30 -4.10 -11.33 -4.33
CA ILE A 30 -5.09 -12.28 -4.85
C ILE A 30 -5.37 -12.05 -6.35
N VAL A 31 -5.37 -10.79 -6.79
CA VAL A 31 -5.71 -10.44 -8.18
C VAL A 31 -4.68 -11.04 -9.15
N PRO A 32 -5.13 -11.78 -10.19
CA PRO A 32 -4.24 -12.32 -11.20
C PRO A 32 -3.60 -11.21 -12.02
N TYR A 33 -2.31 -11.36 -12.31
CA TYR A 33 -1.50 -10.37 -13.02
C TYR A 33 -2.11 -9.93 -14.36
N GLN A 34 -2.80 -10.85 -15.06
CA GLN A 34 -3.46 -10.61 -16.35
C GLN A 34 -4.49 -9.47 -16.28
N LEU A 35 -5.22 -9.33 -15.18
CA LEU A 35 -6.18 -8.22 -15.03
C LEU A 35 -5.44 -6.87 -14.86
N ILE A 36 -4.30 -6.89 -14.18
CA ILE A 36 -3.45 -5.71 -13.96
C ILE A 36 -2.70 -5.32 -15.24
N SER A 37 -2.42 -6.29 -16.13
CA SER A 37 -1.79 -6.03 -17.43
C SER A 37 -2.71 -5.32 -18.42
N HIS A 38 -4.03 -5.32 -18.23
CA HIS A 38 -4.98 -4.63 -19.12
C HIS A 38 -5.53 -3.31 -18.56
N LEU A 39 -5.23 -2.98 -17.29
CA LEU A 39 -5.80 -1.84 -16.58
C LEU A 39 -5.20 -0.46 -16.91
N SER A 40 -4.14 -0.37 -17.73
CA SER A 40 -3.60 0.94 -18.10
C SER A 40 -4.40 1.56 -19.24
N LEU A 41 -5.27 2.51 -18.88
CA LEU A 41 -5.92 3.44 -19.82
C LEU A 41 -4.90 4.08 -20.78
N TRP A 42 -3.68 4.33 -20.30
CA TRP A 42 -2.58 4.89 -21.10
C TRP A 42 -2.08 3.97 -22.22
N GLN A 43 -2.15 2.64 -22.05
CA GLN A 43 -1.86 1.70 -23.14
C GLN A 43 -2.92 1.79 -24.26
N LYS A 44 -4.18 2.12 -23.94
CA LYS A 44 -5.22 2.28 -24.96
C LYS A 44 -5.03 3.52 -25.83
N ILE A 45 -4.24 4.49 -25.37
CA ILE A 45 -3.94 5.73 -26.12
C ILE A 45 -2.49 5.80 -26.62
N GLY A 46 -1.79 4.67 -26.68
CA GLY A 46 -0.44 4.56 -27.27
C GLY A 46 0.69 5.17 -26.44
N LEU A 47 0.41 5.62 -25.21
CA LEU A 47 1.42 6.13 -24.28
C LEU A 47 1.93 4.96 -23.44
N GLU A 48 2.77 4.11 -24.03
CA GLU A 48 3.28 2.89 -23.37
C GLU A 48 4.35 3.17 -22.30
N ASN A 49 4.97 4.35 -22.34
CA ASN A 49 6.13 4.73 -21.52
C ASN A 49 5.82 5.73 -20.39
N ALA A 50 4.55 6.01 -20.07
CA ALA A 50 4.27 6.96 -19.00
C ALA A 50 4.78 6.41 -17.64
N PRO A 51 5.46 7.22 -16.81
CA PRO A 51 6.15 6.77 -15.59
C PRO A 51 5.22 6.23 -14.50
N SER A 52 3.92 6.52 -14.59
CA SER A 52 2.87 5.96 -13.73
C SER A 52 2.37 4.59 -14.18
N ILE A 53 2.73 4.15 -15.40
CA ILE A 53 2.37 2.83 -15.92
C ILE A 53 3.26 1.80 -15.22
N GLY A 54 2.60 0.81 -14.63
CA GLY A 54 3.30 -0.31 -14.05
C GLY A 54 3.78 -0.11 -12.61
N LEU A 55 3.45 1.00 -11.92
CA LEU A 55 3.66 1.08 -10.46
C LEU A 55 2.90 -0.04 -9.74
N THR A 56 1.62 -0.25 -10.07
CA THR A 56 0.81 -1.36 -9.52
C THR A 56 1.36 -2.72 -9.93
N ARG A 57 1.91 -2.86 -11.15
CA ARG A 57 2.52 -4.12 -11.63
C ARG A 57 3.85 -4.41 -10.94
N ALA A 58 4.69 -3.39 -10.77
CA ALA A 58 5.96 -3.48 -10.06
C ALA A 58 5.71 -3.76 -8.57
N TYR A 59 4.66 -3.17 -7.99
CA TYR A 59 4.24 -3.50 -6.63
C TYR A 59 3.74 -4.94 -6.50
N TRP A 60 2.97 -5.42 -7.48
CA TRP A 60 2.55 -6.82 -7.54
C TRP A 60 3.75 -7.77 -7.59
N LEU A 61 4.75 -7.46 -8.43
CA LEU A 61 6.00 -8.22 -8.53
C LEU A 61 6.79 -8.20 -7.22
N LEU A 62 6.87 -7.04 -6.55
CA LEU A 62 7.48 -6.94 -5.22
C LEU A 62 6.80 -7.81 -4.18
N ILE A 63 5.46 -7.79 -4.10
CA ILE A 63 4.72 -8.62 -3.12
C ILE A 63 4.93 -10.11 -3.42
N ARG A 64 5.12 -10.48 -4.70
CA ARG A 64 5.42 -11.86 -5.13
C ARG A 64 6.90 -12.26 -4.95
N GLY A 65 7.76 -11.33 -4.54
CA GLY A 65 9.18 -11.58 -4.30
C GLY A 65 10.07 -11.47 -5.54
N ASP A 66 9.55 -11.02 -6.69
CA ASP A 66 10.35 -10.79 -7.90
C ASP A 66 10.88 -9.36 -7.95
N PHE A 67 11.89 -9.10 -7.13
CA PHE A 67 12.54 -7.79 -7.02
C PHE A 67 13.20 -7.35 -8.33
N SER A 68 13.82 -8.28 -9.05
CA SER A 68 14.51 -7.98 -10.31
C SER A 68 13.52 -7.51 -11.38
N ALA A 69 12.39 -8.22 -11.54
CA ALA A 69 11.34 -7.80 -12.46
C ALA A 69 10.63 -6.51 -12.01
N ALA A 70 10.47 -6.30 -10.70
CA ALA A 70 9.93 -5.04 -10.19
C ALA A 70 10.83 -3.84 -10.53
N TRP A 71 12.16 -4.01 -10.44
CA TRP A 71 13.14 -2.98 -10.77
C TRP A 71 13.16 -2.63 -12.25
N SER A 72 13.12 -3.65 -13.11
CA SER A 72 13.05 -3.45 -14.56
C SER A 72 11.74 -2.81 -15.00
N ARG A 73 10.64 -3.06 -14.27
CA ARG A 73 9.35 -2.44 -14.54
C ARG A 73 9.26 -0.98 -14.11
N ASN A 74 9.56 -0.67 -12.84
CA ASN A 74 9.47 0.70 -12.36
C ASN A 74 10.30 0.91 -11.09
N LYS A 75 11.47 1.56 -11.23
CA LYS A 75 12.37 1.84 -10.09
C LYS A 75 11.73 2.71 -9.01
N LEU A 76 10.74 3.55 -9.35
CA LEU A 76 10.04 4.40 -8.37
C LEU A 76 9.34 3.58 -7.29
N ILE A 77 8.99 2.32 -7.57
CA ILE A 77 8.28 1.50 -6.59
C ILE A 77 9.11 1.30 -5.32
N TYR A 78 10.43 1.22 -5.43
CA TYR A 78 11.31 1.04 -4.27
C TYR A 78 11.29 2.26 -3.37
N LEU A 79 11.30 3.47 -3.95
CA LEU A 79 11.20 4.70 -3.18
C LEU A 79 9.82 4.81 -2.51
N VAL A 80 8.74 4.49 -3.25
CA VAL A 80 7.38 4.49 -2.72
C VAL A 80 7.21 3.50 -1.57
N VAL A 81 7.71 2.27 -1.73
CA VAL A 81 7.65 1.23 -0.69
C VAL A 81 8.53 1.58 0.51
N MET A 82 9.70 2.18 0.30
CA MET A 82 10.57 2.64 1.38
C MET A 82 9.91 3.75 2.21
N VAL A 83 9.46 4.83 1.56
CA VAL A 83 8.80 5.95 2.24
C VAL A 83 7.49 5.49 2.90
N GLY A 84 6.67 4.74 2.18
CA GLY A 84 5.43 4.17 2.71
C GLY A 84 5.68 3.24 3.89
N GLY A 85 6.68 2.37 3.79
CA GLY A 85 7.09 1.45 4.87
C GLY A 85 7.49 2.19 6.14
N ILE A 86 8.29 3.26 6.03
CA ILE A 86 8.67 4.09 7.18
C ILE A 86 7.43 4.70 7.85
N ILE A 87 6.49 5.25 7.07
CA ILE A 87 5.25 5.83 7.60
C ILE A 87 4.43 4.77 8.34
N LEU A 88 4.29 3.57 7.76
CA LEU A 88 3.56 2.46 8.38
C LEU A 88 4.23 1.98 9.68
N ILE A 89 5.55 1.91 9.73
CA ILE A 89 6.30 1.57 10.95
C ILE A 89 6.06 2.62 12.04
N ILE A 90 6.09 3.90 11.70
CA ILE A 90 5.80 4.99 12.65
C ILE A 90 4.36 4.87 13.17
N ASP A 91 3.40 4.56 12.30
CA ASP A 91 2.00 4.38 12.67
C ASP A 91 1.79 3.16 13.58
N LEU A 92 2.45 2.04 13.28
CA LEU A 92 2.49 0.84 14.13
C LEU A 92 3.04 1.18 15.52
N TYR A 93 4.16 1.91 15.59
CA TYR A 93 4.77 2.32 16.85
C TYR A 93 3.87 3.24 17.67
N LYS A 94 3.20 4.22 17.03
CA LYS A 94 2.23 5.11 17.69
C LYS A 94 1.06 4.32 18.28
N LEU A 95 0.54 3.34 17.55
CA LEU A 95 -0.56 2.50 18.02
C LEU A 95 -0.14 1.60 19.17
N TYR A 96 1.03 0.97 19.07
CA TYR A 96 1.59 0.15 20.15
C TYR A 96 1.76 0.96 21.44
N LYS A 97 2.38 2.14 21.36
CA LYS A 97 2.56 3.03 22.51
C LYS A 97 1.24 3.49 23.14
N SER A 98 0.24 3.78 22.31
CA SER A 98 -1.09 4.20 22.78
C SER A 98 -1.82 3.06 23.51
N ALA A 99 -1.72 1.82 23.00
CA ALA A 99 -2.28 0.64 23.65
C ALA A 99 -1.64 0.36 25.02
N SER A 100 -0.31 0.46 25.11
CA SER A 100 0.41 0.26 26.38
C SER A 100 0.04 1.30 27.45
N ARG A 101 -0.21 2.55 27.06
CA ARG A 101 -0.67 3.60 27.99
C ARG A 101 -2.09 3.36 28.52
N SER A 102 -3.01 2.93 27.65
CA SER A 102 -4.38 2.58 28.05
C SER A 102 -4.40 1.41 29.03
N LYS A 103 -3.52 0.41 28.84
CA LYS A 103 -3.40 -0.71 29.76
C LYS A 103 -2.98 -0.27 31.16
N ASN A 104 -1.98 0.61 31.30
CA ASN A 104 -1.52 1.11 32.60
C ASN A 104 -2.53 2.00 33.35
N SER A 105 -3.48 2.63 32.66
CA SER A 105 -4.52 3.46 33.32
C SER A 105 -5.62 2.64 33.98
N ASN A 106 -5.84 1.39 33.57
CA ASN A 106 -6.85 0.51 34.17
C ASN A 106 -6.36 -0.24 35.43
N TYR A 107 -5.09 -0.06 35.82
CA TYR A 107 -4.50 -0.64 37.03
C TYR A 107 -4.27 0.39 38.14
N LYS A 108 -4.77 1.62 37.97
CA LYS A 108 -4.81 2.65 39.02
C LYS A 108 -6.25 2.87 39.45
#